data_AF-A0A024E7Z2-F1
#
_entry.id   AF-A0A024E7Z2-F1
#
_cell.length_a   1.000
_cell.length_b   1.000
_cell.length_c   1.000
_cell.angle_alpha   90.00
_cell.angle_beta   90.00
_cell.angle_gamma   90.00
#
_symmetry.space_group_name_H-M   'P 1'
#
loop_
_entity.id
_entity.type
_entity.pdbx_description
1 polymer ?
#
loop_
_entity_poly.entity_id
_entity_poly.type
_entity_poly.pdbx_seq_one_letter_code
_entity_poly.pdbx_strand_id
1 'polypeptide(L)'
;MFPGHRRTAIKLKGGPYCGSNMFAFMTPQSEKLAAFWRSVEEQRKSPRKVIASALGLSATLKYLMGTLSLEQALEQVSSLVGLKIGAVLMPFAEAAVDIDSMSDHALVERFLLERER
;
A
#
# COMPACT_ATOMS: atom_id res chain seq x y z
N MET A 1 8.57 8.06 -6.14
CA MET A 1 9.01 8.02 -4.72
C MET A 1 9.46 9.42 -4.34
N PHE A 2 9.16 9.88 -3.12
CA PHE A 2 9.46 11.24 -2.70
C PHE A 2 10.98 11.45 -2.50
N PRO A 3 11.59 12.51 -3.06
CA PRO A 3 13.03 12.75 -2.93
C PRO A 3 13.48 12.83 -1.46
N GLY A 4 14.56 12.12 -1.11
CA GLY A 4 15.11 12.13 0.25
C GLY A 4 14.39 11.23 1.27
N HIS A 5 13.19 10.73 0.95
CA HIS A 5 12.44 9.84 1.85
C HIS A 5 12.71 8.37 1.52
N ARG A 6 13.25 7.59 2.47
CA ARG A 6 13.49 6.15 2.29
C ARG A 6 12.24 5.35 2.67
N ARG A 7 11.58 4.72 1.69
CA ARG A 7 10.50 3.75 1.93
C ARG A 7 10.74 2.42 1.22
N THR A 8 10.21 1.36 1.81
CA THR A 8 10.14 0.05 1.17
C THR A 8 9.05 0.10 0.10
N ALA A 9 9.44 0.00 -1.17
CA ALA A 9 8.49 -0.13 -2.25
C ALA A 9 8.05 -1.58 -2.43
N ILE A 10 6.78 -1.77 -2.78
CA ILE A 10 6.23 -3.06 -3.19
C ILE A 10 6.60 -3.27 -4.65
N LYS A 11 7.37 -4.33 -4.94
CA LYS A 11 7.83 -4.64 -6.30
C LYS A 11 6.78 -5.47 -7.02
N LEU A 12 5.93 -4.81 -7.79
CA LEU A 12 4.94 -5.46 -8.64
C LEU A 12 5.27 -5.21 -10.11
N LYS A 13 4.66 -6.01 -10.98
CA LYS A 13 4.70 -5.79 -12.42
C LYS A 13 4.11 -4.40 -12.72
N GLY A 14 4.82 -3.62 -13.54
CA GLY A 14 4.44 -2.24 -13.86
C GLY A 14 5.21 -1.19 -13.05
N GLY A 15 5.90 -1.57 -11.97
CA GLY A 15 6.83 -0.70 -11.26
C GLY A 15 6.80 -0.85 -9.74
N PRO A 16 7.70 -0.13 -9.04
CA PRO A 16 7.64 -0.02 -7.59
C PRO A 16 6.44 0.84 -7.18
N TYR A 17 5.55 0.27 -6.37
CA TYR A 17 4.43 1.00 -5.79
C TYR A 17 4.71 1.35 -4.33
N CYS A 18 4.21 2.49 -3.89
CA CYS A 18 4.16 2.90 -2.49
C CYS A 18 2.70 3.12 -2.10
N GLY A 19 2.31 2.61 -0.94
CA GLY A 19 0.99 2.90 -0.39
C GLY A 19 0.92 4.32 0.16
N SER A 20 -0.25 4.94 0.03
CA SER A 20 -0.66 6.14 0.76
C SER A 20 -1.57 5.76 1.92
N ASN A 21 -1.63 6.57 2.97
CA ASN A 21 -2.60 6.41 4.07
C ASN A 21 -4.00 6.94 3.71
N MET A 22 -4.41 6.74 2.47
CA MET A 22 -5.70 7.18 1.93
C MET A 22 -6.52 5.97 1.52
N PHE A 23 -7.75 5.89 2.05
CA PHE A 23 -8.68 4.81 1.78
C PHE A 23 -10.06 5.40 1.50
N ALA A 24 -10.78 4.83 0.53
CA ALA A 24 -12.13 5.26 0.18
C ALA A 24 -13.11 4.09 0.36
N PHE A 25 -14.05 4.25 1.28
CA PHE A 25 -15.11 3.29 1.55
C PHE A 25 -16.40 3.79 0.89
N MET A 26 -16.74 3.23 -0.27
CA MET A 26 -17.84 3.75 -1.10
C MET A 26 -19.21 3.12 -0.79
N THR A 27 -19.24 2.01 -0.05
CA THR A 27 -20.48 1.31 0.30
C THR A 27 -20.50 0.90 1.79
N PRO A 28 -21.67 0.64 2.39
CA PRO A 28 -21.74 0.13 3.76
C PRO A 28 -20.97 -1.19 3.96
N GLN A 29 -20.94 -2.06 2.94
CA GLN A 29 -20.25 -3.36 3.01
C GLN A 29 -18.72 -3.20 3.12
N SER A 30 -18.19 -2.04 2.75
CA SER A 30 -16.76 -1.74 2.81
C SER A 30 -16.19 -1.79 4.23
N GLU A 31 -17.02 -1.72 5.28
CA GLU A 31 -16.60 -1.91 6.67
C GLU A 31 -15.90 -3.26 6.90
N LYS A 32 -16.30 -4.30 6.17
CA LYS A 32 -15.64 -5.61 6.22
C LYS A 32 -14.16 -5.53 5.82
N LEU A 33 -13.81 -4.63 4.89
CA LEU A 33 -12.42 -4.41 4.48
C LEU A 33 -11.62 -3.78 5.62
N ALA A 34 -12.19 -2.82 6.35
CA ALA A 34 -11.53 -2.22 7.51
C ALA A 34 -11.28 -3.25 8.61
N ALA A 35 -12.26 -4.12 8.89
CA ALA A 35 -12.10 -5.22 9.85
C ALA A 35 -11.01 -6.22 9.41
N PHE A 36 -11.02 -6.61 8.14
CA PHE A 36 -9.97 -7.45 7.57
C PHE A 36 -8.59 -6.79 7.68
N TRP A 37 -8.46 -5.51 7.30
CA TRP A 37 -7.20 -4.76 7.39
C TRP A 37 -6.68 -4.68 8.82
N ARG A 38 -7.56 -4.44 9.80
CA ARG A 38 -7.18 -4.44 11.21
C ARG A 38 -6.60 -5.80 11.65
N SER A 39 -7.17 -6.91 11.20
CA SER A 39 -6.63 -8.25 11.48
C SER A 39 -5.23 -8.47 10.88
N VAL A 40 -4.97 -7.87 9.72
CA VAL A 40 -3.67 -7.87 9.03
C VAL A 40 -2.65 -7.04 9.83
N GLU A 41 -3.04 -5.84 10.28
CA GLU A 41 -2.19 -4.95 11.08
C GLU A 41 -1.86 -5.53 12.46
N GLU A 42 -2.79 -6.18 13.12
CA GLU A 42 -2.54 -6.85 14.41
C GLU A 42 -1.48 -7.96 14.26
N GLN A 43 -1.45 -8.61 13.10
CA GLN A 43 -0.47 -9.63 12.74
C GLN A 43 0.81 -9.08 12.08
N ARG A 44 1.04 -7.75 12.15
CA ARG A 44 2.22 -7.08 11.55
C ARG A 44 3.57 -7.66 11.97
N LYS A 45 3.65 -8.38 13.09
CA LYS A 45 4.87 -9.05 13.57
C LYS A 45 5.22 -10.31 12.76
N SER A 46 4.27 -10.87 12.00
CA SER A 46 4.46 -12.04 11.14
C SER A 46 3.90 -11.83 9.72
N PRO A 47 4.43 -10.83 8.98
CA PRO A 47 3.86 -10.39 7.70
C PRO A 47 3.86 -11.49 6.63
N ARG A 48 4.81 -12.42 6.67
CA ARG A 48 4.88 -13.54 5.73
C ARG A 48 3.65 -14.44 5.78
N LYS A 49 3.10 -14.71 6.97
CA LYS A 49 1.93 -15.57 7.14
C LYS A 49 0.68 -14.91 6.60
N VAL A 50 0.51 -13.62 6.90
CA VAL A 50 -0.64 -12.82 6.47
C VAL A 50 -0.64 -12.63 4.96
N ILE A 51 0.53 -12.32 4.38
CA ILE A 51 0.68 -12.16 2.93
C ILE A 51 0.41 -13.49 2.22
N ALA A 52 0.96 -14.60 2.73
CA ALA A 52 0.74 -15.91 2.12
C ALA A 52 -0.73 -16.38 2.22
N SER A 53 -1.42 -16.11 3.33
CA SER A 53 -2.84 -16.45 3.48
C SER A 53 -3.75 -15.53 2.67
N ALA A 54 -3.39 -14.24 2.55
CA ALA A 54 -4.22 -13.25 1.85
C ALA A 54 -4.05 -13.28 0.33
N LEU A 55 -2.82 -13.44 -0.16
CA LEU A 55 -2.52 -13.54 -1.60
C LEU A 55 -2.69 -14.96 -2.14
N GLY A 56 -2.60 -15.97 -1.27
CA GLY A 56 -2.53 -17.37 -1.68
C GLY A 56 -1.18 -17.76 -2.29
N LEU A 57 -0.99 -19.06 -2.51
CA LEU A 57 0.27 -19.63 -2.98
C LEU A 57 0.64 -19.15 -4.40
N SER A 58 -0.36 -19.04 -5.28
CA SER A 58 -0.16 -18.66 -6.68
C SER A 58 0.31 -17.22 -6.85
N ALA A 59 -0.33 -16.25 -6.18
CA ALA A 59 0.10 -14.86 -6.24
C ALA A 59 1.39 -14.61 -5.45
N THR A 60 1.64 -15.35 -4.37
CA THR A 60 2.94 -15.32 -3.67
C THR A 60 4.07 -15.74 -4.61
N LEU A 61 3.89 -16.83 -5.38
CA LEU A 61 4.90 -17.26 -6.35
C LEU A 61 5.09 -16.22 -7.46
N LYS A 62 4.00 -15.65 -8.00
CA LYS A 62 4.08 -14.57 -8.99
C LYS A 62 4.79 -13.32 -8.44
N TYR A 63 4.59 -12.99 -7.17
CA TYR A 63 5.28 -11.88 -6.50
C TYR A 63 6.79 -12.13 -6.44
N LEU A 64 7.19 -13.32 -6.02
CA LEU A 64 8.61 -13.72 -5.97
C LEU A 64 9.25 -13.74 -7.36
N MET A 65 8.49 -14.13 -8.38
CA MET A 65 8.93 -14.08 -9.78
C MET A 65 8.86 -12.66 -10.40
N GLY A 66 8.39 -11.66 -9.67
CA GLY A 66 8.23 -10.29 -10.16
C GLY A 66 7.16 -10.13 -11.26
N THR A 67 6.27 -11.11 -11.43
CA THR A 67 5.23 -11.12 -12.47
C THR A 67 3.85 -10.73 -11.96
N LEU A 68 3.67 -10.62 -10.63
CA LEU A 68 2.41 -10.21 -10.02
C LEU A 68 2.13 -8.73 -10.31
N SER A 69 1.02 -8.44 -10.98
CA SER A 69 0.52 -7.07 -11.16
C SER A 69 -0.30 -6.60 -9.96
N LEU A 70 -0.46 -5.28 -9.84
CA LEU A 70 -1.28 -4.67 -8.79
C LEU A 70 -2.73 -5.14 -8.87
N GLU A 71 -3.28 -5.19 -10.08
CA GLU A 71 -4.65 -5.63 -10.35
C GLU A 71 -4.85 -7.08 -9.88
N GLN A 72 -3.91 -7.97 -10.21
CA GLN A 72 -3.98 -9.37 -9.76
C GLN A 72 -3.88 -9.50 -8.25
N ALA A 73 -3.02 -8.71 -7.60
CA ALA A 73 -2.90 -8.73 -6.14
C ALA A 73 -4.22 -8.30 -5.48
N LEU A 74 -4.84 -7.23 -5.98
CA LEU A 74 -6.11 -6.72 -5.46
C LEU A 74 -7.27 -7.67 -5.76
N GLU A 75 -7.27 -8.36 -6.90
CA GLU A 75 -8.29 -9.35 -7.25
C GLU A 75 -8.28 -10.54 -6.27
N GLN A 76 -7.11 -11.00 -5.83
CA GLN A 76 -7.02 -12.05 -4.80
C GLN A 76 -7.62 -11.58 -3.47
N VAL A 77 -7.27 -10.37 -3.02
CA VAL A 77 -7.81 -9.79 -1.78
C VAL A 77 -9.32 -9.55 -1.93
N SER A 78 -9.77 -9.09 -3.10
CA SER A 78 -11.17 -8.88 -3.44
C SER A 78 -11.97 -10.17 -3.32
N SER A 79 -11.45 -11.28 -3.86
CA SER A 79 -12.06 -12.61 -3.74
C SER A 79 -12.08 -13.13 -2.30
N LEU A 80 -11.05 -12.84 -1.51
CA LEU A 80 -10.96 -13.28 -0.11
C LEU A 80 -11.97 -12.56 0.79
N VAL A 81 -12.10 -11.24 0.62
CA VAL A 81 -12.98 -10.40 1.44
C VAL A 81 -14.42 -10.38 0.90
N GLY A 82 -14.63 -10.78 -0.36
CA GLY A 82 -15.93 -10.75 -1.02
C GLY A 82 -16.41 -9.32 -1.35
N LEU A 83 -15.46 -8.42 -1.63
CA LEU A 83 -15.72 -7.01 -1.95
C LEU A 83 -14.96 -6.62 -3.20
N LYS A 84 -15.49 -5.71 -4.01
CA LYS A 84 -14.72 -5.11 -5.12
C LYS A 84 -13.69 -4.13 -4.55
N ILE A 85 -12.41 -4.41 -4.76
CA ILE A 85 -11.29 -3.58 -4.31
C ILE A 85 -10.53 -3.09 -5.54
N GLY A 86 -10.09 -1.84 -5.52
CA GLY A 86 -9.28 -1.24 -6.57
C GLY A 86 -8.21 -0.32 -5.99
N ALA A 87 -7.18 -0.05 -6.77
CA ALA A 87 -6.18 0.97 -6.43
C ALA A 87 -6.42 2.21 -7.28
N VAL A 88 -6.17 3.37 -6.67
CA VAL A 88 -6.08 4.66 -7.36
C VAL A 88 -4.60 4.98 -7.48
N LEU A 89 -4.08 4.98 -8.71
CA LEU A 89 -2.71 5.40 -8.97
C LEU A 89 -2.62 6.91 -8.88
N MET A 90 -1.96 7.40 -7.83
CA MET A 90 -1.73 8.83 -7.64
C MET A 90 -0.39 9.25 -8.26
N PRO A 91 -0.36 10.27 -9.13
CA PRO A 91 0.90 10.80 -9.68
C PRO A 91 1.66 11.68 -8.68
N PHE A 92 1.12 11.85 -7.47
CA PHE A 92 1.66 12.70 -6.41
C PHE A 92 2.40 11.85 -5.39
N ALA A 93 3.72 11.96 -5.35
CA ALA A 93 4.55 11.18 -4.43
C ALA A 93 4.39 11.65 -2.97
N GLU A 94 3.94 12.89 -2.77
CA GLU A 94 3.71 13.51 -1.45
C GLU A 94 2.62 12.78 -0.67
N ALA A 95 1.63 12.22 -1.35
CA ALA A 95 0.52 11.50 -0.72
C ALA A 95 0.95 10.19 -0.02
N ALA A 96 2.18 9.72 -0.27
CA ALA A 96 2.76 8.55 0.35
C ALA A 96 3.79 8.88 1.46
N VAL A 97 3.97 10.17 1.79
CA VAL A 97 4.89 10.65 2.83
C VAL A 97 4.14 10.72 4.16
N ASP A 98 4.67 10.05 5.18
CA ASP A 98 4.23 10.21 6.57
C ASP A 98 5.38 10.77 7.39
N ILE A 99 5.08 11.62 8.38
CA ILE A 99 6.08 12.24 9.25
C ILE A 99 6.17 11.40 10.53
N ASP A 100 7.09 10.44 10.54
CA ASP A 100 7.32 9.55 11.68
C ASP A 100 8.56 9.96 12.51
N SER A 101 9.41 10.83 11.95
CA SER A 101 10.66 11.28 12.57
C SER A 101 10.93 12.78 12.39
N MET A 102 11.83 13.32 13.21
CA MET A 102 12.29 14.71 13.07
C MET A 102 12.98 14.96 11.72
N SER A 103 13.64 13.96 11.14
CA SER A 103 14.20 14.05 9.79
C SER A 103 13.13 14.16 8.71
N ASP A 104 12.00 13.47 8.87
CA ASP A 104 10.88 13.56 7.93
C ASP A 104 10.24 14.94 8.00
N HIS A 105 10.08 15.49 9.22
CA HIS A 105 9.56 16.84 9.42
C HIS A 105 10.44 17.89 8.71
N ALA A 106 11.75 17.85 8.95
CA ALA A 106 12.69 18.78 8.31
C ALA A 106 12.71 18.65 6.78
N LEU A 107 12.50 17.43 6.25
CA LEU A 107 12.41 17.19 4.81
C LEU A 107 11.14 17.82 4.23
N VAL A 108 9.98 17.60 4.86
CA VAL A 108 8.69 18.15 4.40
C VAL A 108 8.68 19.67 4.49
N GLU A 109 9.21 20.24 5.58
CA GLU A 109 9.30 21.70 5.76
C GLU A 109 10.12 22.36 4.65
N ARG A 110 11.29 21.81 4.29
CA ARG A 110 12.09 22.29 3.16
C ARG A 110 11.33 22.23 1.84
N PHE A 111 10.65 21.11 1.59
CA PHE A 111 9.88 20.92 0.37
C PHE A 111 8.70 21.90 0.25
N LEU A 112 8.00 22.19 1.34
CA LEU A 112 6.91 23.17 1.35
C LEU A 112 7.41 24.59 1.06
N LEU A 113 8.52 24.99 1.68
CA LEU A 113 9.15 26.30 1.43
C LEU A 113 9.61 26.47 -0.03
N GLU A 114 10.12 25.40 -0.65
CA GLU A 114 10.50 25.41 -2.07
C GLU A 114 9.30 25.49 -3.02
N ARG A 115 8.14 24.96 -2.63
CA ARG A 115 6.91 24.99 -3.44
C ARG A 115 6.18 26.33 -3.44
N GLU A 116 6.30 27.11 -2.37
CA GLU A 116 5.64 28.41 -2.24
C GLU A 116 6.40 29.57 -2.91
N ARG A 117 7.57 29.27 -3.48
CA ARG A 117 8.48 30.24 -4.11
C ARG A 117 8.37 30.20 -5.64
#